data_AF-A0A928WD90-F1
#
_entry.id   AF-A0A928WD90-F1
#
_cell.length_a   1.000
_cell.length_b   1.000
_cell.length_c   1.000
_cell.angle_alpha   90.00
_cell.angle_beta   90.00
_cell.angle_gamma   90.00
#
_symmetry.space_group_name_H-M   'P 1'
#
loop_
_entity.id
_entity.type
_entity.pdbx_description
1 polymer ?
#
loop_
_entity_poly.entity_id
_entity_poly.type
_entity_poly.pdbx_seq_one_letter_code
_entity_poly.pdbx_strand_id
1 'polypeptide(L)'
;ENDREKFEEAMEYEKEGFTWMEQESLAELSNPERREEIKRQHLKRKQNESGKKSKTLLNNLLNEKEKGEYFDKEDEDYAGCTVCFI
;
A
#
# COMPACT_ATOMS: atom_id res chain seq x y z
N GLU A 1 9.38 0.93 9.56
CA GLU A 1 9.75 -0.12 10.53
C GLU A 1 8.56 -1.07 10.73
N ASN A 2 8.78 -2.37 10.95
CA ASN A 2 7.69 -3.34 11.15
C ASN A 2 7.63 -3.71 12.64
N ASP A 3 6.74 -3.05 13.40
CA ASP A 3 6.58 -3.23 14.84
C ASP A 3 5.54 -4.31 15.16
N ARG A 4 6.02 -5.52 15.47
CA ARG A 4 5.15 -6.64 15.86
C ARG A 4 4.39 -6.37 17.15
N GLU A 5 5.01 -5.72 18.12
CA GLU A 5 4.43 -5.45 19.45
C GLU A 5 3.17 -4.58 19.35
N LYS A 6 3.21 -3.54 18.51
CA LYS A 6 2.05 -2.66 18.26
C LYS A 6 0.91 -3.39 17.58
N PHE A 7 1.21 -4.36 16.72
CA PHE A 7 0.18 -5.17 16.09
C PHE A 7 -0.52 -6.08 17.11
N GLU A 8 0.25 -6.67 18.02
CA GLU A 8 -0.30 -7.49 19.11
C GLU A 8 -1.16 -6.64 20.06
N GLU A 9 -0.67 -5.46 20.45
CA GLU A 9 -1.44 -4.50 21.24
C GLU A 9 -2.75 -4.08 20.52
N ALA A 10 -2.69 -3.78 19.23
CA ALA A 10 -3.88 -3.40 18.44
C ALA A 10 -4.93 -4.53 18.38
N MET A 11 -4.51 -5.79 18.36
CA MET A 11 -5.44 -6.92 18.42
C MET A 11 -6.20 -6.99 19.74
N GLU A 12 -5.59 -6.61 20.86
CA GLU A 12 -6.25 -6.59 22.17
C GLU A 12 -7.34 -5.51 22.26
N TYR A 13 -7.20 -4.44 21.49
CA TYR A 13 -8.18 -3.35 21.43
C TYR A 13 -9.39 -3.65 20.53
N GLU A 14 -9.35 -4.69 19.68
CA GLU A 14 -10.55 -5.15 18.96
C GLU A 14 -11.56 -5.78 19.94
N LYS A 15 -12.79 -5.28 19.95
CA LYS A 15 -13.87 -5.73 20.84
C LYS A 15 -15.05 -6.22 20.03
N GLU A 16 -15.97 -6.96 20.66
CA GLU A 16 -17.19 -7.43 19.99
C GLU A 16 -17.96 -6.25 19.36
N GLY A 17 -17.99 -6.22 18.03
CA GLY A 17 -18.64 -5.18 17.23
C GLY A 17 -17.76 -3.99 16.82
N PHE A 18 -16.48 -3.96 17.21
CA PHE A 18 -15.53 -2.92 16.83
C PHE A 18 -14.23 -3.53 16.30
N THR A 19 -14.04 -3.45 14.98
CA THR A 19 -12.83 -3.86 14.25
C THR A 19 -12.11 -2.62 13.71
N TRP A 20 -10.79 -2.70 13.55
CA TRP A 20 -10.02 -1.59 12.95
C TRP A 20 -10.35 -1.35 11.48
N MET A 21 -10.90 -2.36 10.81
CA MET A 21 -11.32 -2.31 9.42
C MET A 21 -12.80 -2.65 9.29
N GLU A 22 -13.49 -2.06 8.32
CA GLU A 22 -14.94 -2.24 8.12
C GLU A 22 -15.32 -3.65 7.66
N GLN A 23 -14.41 -4.36 6.99
CA GLN A 23 -14.72 -5.60 6.25
C GLN A 23 -14.20 -6.87 6.92
N GLU A 24 -13.14 -6.78 7.72
CA GLU A 24 -12.47 -7.93 8.34
C GLU A 24 -11.74 -7.50 9.63
N SER A 25 -11.51 -8.46 10.54
CA SER A 25 -10.74 -8.24 11.78
C SER A 25 -9.23 -8.33 11.54
N LEU A 26 -8.42 -7.82 12.48
CA LEU A 26 -6.96 -8.02 12.43
C LEU A 26 -6.58 -9.50 12.50
N ALA A 27 -7.37 -10.32 13.20
CA ALA A 27 -7.16 -11.76 13.28
C ALA A 27 -7.30 -12.45 11.90
N GLU A 28 -8.35 -12.10 11.14
CA GLU A 28 -8.55 -12.60 9.78
C GLU A 28 -7.47 -12.11 8.82
N LEU A 29 -7.09 -10.83 8.94
CA LEU A 29 -6.01 -10.23 8.15
C LEU A 29 -4.64 -10.87 8.42
N SER A 30 -4.43 -11.34 9.66
CA SER A 30 -3.18 -11.99 10.06
C SER A 30 -3.00 -13.38 9.46
N ASN A 31 -4.08 -14.01 8.95
CA ASN A 31 -4.03 -15.33 8.36
C ASN A 31 -3.04 -15.36 7.16
N PRO A 32 -2.10 -16.33 7.09
CA PRO A 32 -1.14 -16.43 5.99
C PRO A 32 -1.81 -16.49 4.61
N GLU A 33 -2.91 -17.23 4.47
CA GLU A 33 -3.65 -17.35 3.22
C GLU A 33 -4.21 -15.99 2.77
N ARG A 34 -4.78 -15.23 3.72
CA ARG A 34 -5.29 -13.89 3.46
C ARG A 34 -4.19 -12.94 3.01
N ARG A 35 -3.01 -13.00 3.65
CA ARG A 35 -1.84 -12.18 3.29
C ARG A 35 -1.35 -12.48 1.88
N GLU A 36 -1.31 -13.74 1.48
CA GLU A 36 -0.93 -14.15 0.13
C GLU A 36 -1.93 -13.64 -0.91
N GLU A 37 -3.22 -13.74 -0.61
CA GLU A 37 -4.29 -13.24 -1.47
C GLU A 37 -4.18 -11.72 -1.68
N ILE A 38 -3.94 -10.94 -0.61
CA ILE A 38 -3.73 -9.48 -0.70
C ILE A 38 -2.55 -9.16 -1.61
N LYS A 39 -1.41 -9.84 -1.42
CA LYS A 39 -0.22 -9.64 -2.25
C LYS A 39 -0.53 -9.94 -3.71
N ARG A 40 -1.23 -11.05 -3.99
CA ARG A 40 -1.63 -11.43 -5.34
C ARG A 40 -2.56 -10.39 -5.97
N GLN A 41 -3.55 -9.90 -5.24
CA GLN A 41 -4.46 -8.85 -5.72
C GLN A 41 -3.72 -7.54 -5.98
N HIS A 42 -2.83 -7.13 -5.08
CA HIS A 42 -2.02 -5.93 -5.23
C HIS A 42 -1.15 -6.02 -6.49
N LEU A 43 -0.46 -7.15 -6.72
CA LEU A 43 0.33 -7.35 -7.93
C LEU A 43 -0.52 -7.24 -9.20
N LYS A 44 -1.72 -7.83 -9.22
CA LYS A 44 -2.66 -7.70 -10.34
C LYS A 44 -3.08 -6.25 -10.59
N ARG A 45 -3.40 -5.49 -9.52
CA ARG A 45 -3.74 -4.06 -9.62
C ARG A 45 -2.58 -3.25 -10.18
N LYS A 46 -1.38 -3.43 -9.62
CA LYS A 46 -0.14 -2.77 -10.07
C LYS A 46 0.18 -3.07 -11.53
N GLN A 47 0.00 -4.31 -11.98
CA GLN A 47 0.16 -4.67 -13.39
C GLN A 47 -0.85 -3.95 -14.28
N ASN A 48 -2.13 -3.92 -13.90
CA ASN A 48 -3.17 -3.22 -14.64
C ASN A 48 -2.97 -1.69 -14.68
N GLU A 49 -2.46 -1.10 -13.61
CA GLU A 49 -2.11 0.33 -13.50
C GLU A 49 -0.85 0.67 -14.30
N SER A 50 0.13 -0.25 -14.35
CA SER A 50 1.35 -0.08 -15.16
C SER A 50 1.05 -0.04 -16.67
N GLY A 51 -0.05 -0.65 -17.11
CA GLY A 51 -0.57 -0.50 -18.48
C GLY A 51 -1.27 0.84 -18.73
N LYS A 52 -1.66 1.54 -17.66
CA LYS A 52 -2.27 2.87 -17.65
C LYS A 52 -1.23 3.93 -17.24
N LYS A 53 0.03 3.83 -17.71
CA LYS A 53 1.05 4.84 -17.40
C LYS A 53 0.47 6.23 -17.67
N SER A 54 0.44 7.06 -16.63
CA SER A 54 -0.06 8.42 -16.71
C SER A 54 0.64 9.16 -17.85
N LYS A 55 -0.14 9.82 -18.71
CA LYS A 55 0.31 10.71 -19.78
C LYS A 55 0.92 12.02 -19.23
N THR A 56 1.53 11.98 -18.04
CA THR A 56 2.23 13.15 -17.52
C THR A 56 3.40 13.45 -18.46
N LEU A 57 3.61 14.72 -18.80
CA LEU A 57 4.68 15.13 -19.72
C LEU A 57 6.06 14.63 -19.26
N LEU A 58 6.33 14.62 -17.95
CA LEU A 58 7.56 14.07 -17.37
C LEU A 58 7.77 12.59 -17.71
N ASN A 59 6.69 11.80 -17.73
CA ASN A 59 6.78 10.37 -18.03
C ASN A 59 7.15 10.09 -19.50
N ASN A 60 6.89 11.04 -20.38
CA ASN A 60 7.19 10.94 -21.81
C ASN A 60 8.52 11.63 -22.18
N LEU A 61 9.00 12.57 -21.36
CA LEU A 61 10.20 13.36 -21.61
C LEU A 61 11.47 12.72 -21.03
N LEU A 62 11.36 12.04 -19.90
CA LEU A 62 12.51 11.51 -19.15
C LEU A 62 12.70 10.01 -19.39
N ASN A 63 13.95 9.59 -19.46
CA ASN A 63 14.32 8.17 -19.53
C ASN A 63 14.25 7.52 -18.14
N GLU A 64 14.10 6.21 -18.05
CA GLU A 64 13.87 5.51 -16.76
C GLU A 64 14.95 5.79 -15.70
N LYS A 65 16.20 5.99 -16.13
CA LYS A 65 17.32 6.36 -15.24
C LYS A 65 17.17 7.77 -14.64
N GLU A 66 16.70 8.73 -15.43
CA GLU A 66 16.51 10.12 -15.01
C GLU A 66 15.28 10.28 -14.13
N LYS A 67 14.25 9.45 -14.35
CA LYS A 67 13.09 9.38 -13.44
C LYS A 67 13.48 8.90 -12.05
N GLY A 68 14.35 7.88 -11.96
CA GLY A 68 14.89 7.41 -10.67
C GLY A 68 15.62 8.52 -9.92
N GLU A 69 16.51 9.25 -10.60
CA GLU A 69 17.24 10.38 -10.00
C GLU A 69 16.37 11.57 -9.57
N TYR A 70 15.21 11.80 -10.19
CA TYR A 70 14.28 12.87 -9.82
C TYR A 70 13.37 12.44 -8.66
N PHE A 71 12.91 11.19 -8.67
CA PHE A 71 12.08 10.61 -7.61
C PHE A 71 12.86 10.49 -6.28
N ASP A 72 14.15 10.14 -6.35
CA ASP A 72 15.01 10.00 -5.17
C ASP A 72 15.39 11.34 -4.48
N LYS A 73 15.04 12.51 -5.05
CA LYS A 73 15.46 13.83 -4.53
C LYS A 73 14.39 14.60 -3.74
N GLU A 74 13.13 14.16 -3.69
CA GLU A 74 12.06 14.87 -2.95
C GLU A 74 11.13 13.95 -2.12
N ASP A 75 11.50 12.68 -1.89
CA ASP A 75 10.65 11.69 -1.20
C ASP A 75 11.20 11.20 0.15
N GLU A 76 11.85 12.06 0.96
CA GLU A 76 12.00 11.75 2.40
C GLU A 76 10.67 11.90 3.18
N ASP A 77 9.71 12.71 2.67
CA ASP A 77 8.45 13.00 3.38
C ASP A 77 7.15 12.70 2.58
N TYR A 78 7.23 12.24 1.33
CA TYR A 78 6.05 12.02 0.46
C TYR A 78 5.83 10.56 0.02
N ALA A 79 6.28 9.60 0.83
CA ALA A 79 5.93 8.19 0.66
C ALA A 79 4.50 7.90 1.16
N GLY A 80 3.50 8.23 0.33
CA GLY A 80 2.21 7.54 0.31
C GLY A 80 1.12 8.08 1.23
N CYS A 81 0.40 9.10 0.77
CA CYS A 81 -0.99 9.30 1.18
C CYS A 81 -1.92 8.71 0.13
N THR A 82 -2.28 7.42 0.28
CA THR A 82 -3.42 6.81 -0.44
C THR A 82 -4.71 6.95 0.37
N VAL A 83 -4.96 8.14 0.93
CA VAL A 83 -6.16 8.44 1.75
C VAL A 83 -7.05 9.44 1.01
N CYS A 84 -7.39 9.14 -0.25
CA CYS A 84 -8.55 9.73 -0.94
C CYS A 84 -8.79 9.02 -2.28
N PHE A 85 -9.58 7.94 -2.25
CA PHE A 85 -10.39 7.51 -3.38
C PHE A 85 -11.84 7.38 -2.87
N ILE A 86 -12.51 8.53 -2.75
CA ILE A 86 -13.95 8.69 -2.96
C ILE A 86 -14.09 9.41 -4.30
#